data_AF-A0A357JK29-F1
#
_entry.id   AF-A0A357JK29-F1
#
_cell.length_a   1.000
_cell.length_b   1.000
_cell.length_c   1.000
_cell.angle_alpha   90.00
_cell.angle_beta   90.00
_cell.angle_gamma   90.00
#
_symmetry.space_group_name_H-M   'P 1'
#
loop_
_entity.id
_entity.type
_entity.pdbx_description
1 polymer ?
#
loop_
_entity_poly.entity_id
_entity_poly.type
_entity_poly.pdbx_seq_one_letter_code
_entity_poly.pdbx_strand_id
1 'polypeptide(L)'
;MNSSRIYSLKNILFIVFVVFCIQFTEIKINVIKVAEILLLLLTPFLYYKSINKWVLLFLSLFIFWFLISIAFNPFREFYLLQEVSILKKPYFITIGRFLELIACVNLTALTHQFFKNKSYDETLSFIKQLFLFSFYLLLLNLLIYFLHLNGFIETRTVYWGDRLRGWFSEGGPYGLMLAFTFVLSFFYKSNYNLFFRVIILITIIFFAKSKAGIMLLLVWFVLLYHKMMYRKLRQLNIIILVIGGIISFLLFVKLAGFYIDDINNIQREVALRPTDINLVMGRIAGLFIFPEMV
;
A
#
# COMPACT_ATOMS: atom_id res chain seq x y z
N MET A 1 -0.37 -27.67 25.76
CA MET A 1 -0.57 -26.94 24.49
C MET A 1 -1.04 -27.94 23.44
N ASN A 2 -2.31 -27.92 23.01
CA ASN A 2 -2.75 -28.79 21.91
C ASN A 2 -2.41 -28.13 20.57
N SER A 3 -1.32 -28.57 19.93
CA SER A 3 -0.95 -28.09 18.58
C SER A 3 -2.09 -28.29 17.56
N SER A 4 -2.99 -29.25 17.80
CA SER A 4 -4.14 -29.56 16.96
C SER A 4 -5.14 -28.41 16.77
N ARG A 5 -5.26 -27.46 17.72
CA ARG A 5 -6.18 -26.31 17.56
C ARG A 5 -5.65 -25.26 16.60
N ILE A 6 -4.33 -25.12 16.46
CA ILE A 6 -3.70 -24.13 15.57
C ILE A 6 -3.79 -24.60 14.11
N TYR A 7 -3.55 -25.89 13.86
CA TYR A 7 -3.61 -26.49 12.51
C TYR A 7 -5.03 -26.87 12.05
N SER A 8 -6.08 -26.31 12.67
CA SER A 8 -7.43 -26.51 12.15
C SER A 8 -7.55 -25.93 10.74
N LEU A 9 -8.26 -26.61 9.85
CA LEU A 9 -8.46 -26.21 8.44
C LEU A 9 -8.90 -24.74 8.33
N LYS A 10 -9.79 -24.30 9.22
CA LYS A 10 -10.28 -22.92 9.30
C LYS A 10 -9.16 -21.90 9.49
N ASN A 11 -8.17 -22.20 10.34
CA ASN A 11 -7.07 -21.29 10.64
C ASN A 11 -6.09 -21.19 9.46
N ILE A 12 -5.82 -22.31 8.80
CA ILE A 12 -4.98 -22.37 7.59
C ILE A 12 -5.64 -21.57 6.46
N LEU A 13 -6.93 -21.82 6.21
CA LEU A 13 -7.71 -21.09 5.22
C LEU A 13 -7.72 -19.58 5.49
N PHE A 14 -7.84 -19.17 6.76
CA PHE A 14 -7.78 -17.76 7.12
C PHE A 14 -6.43 -17.12 6.78
N ILE A 15 -5.31 -17.78 7.10
CA ILE A 15 -3.97 -17.28 6.78
C ILE A 15 -3.80 -17.19 5.26
N VAL A 16 -4.19 -18.23 4.53
CA VAL A 16 -4.11 -18.25 3.07
C VAL A 16 -4.94 -17.12 2.48
N PHE A 17 -6.15 -16.90 2.99
CA PHE A 17 -7.02 -15.82 2.55
C PHE A 17 -6.44 -14.43 2.83
N VAL A 18 -5.88 -14.19 4.02
CA VAL A 18 -5.24 -12.91 4.36
C VAL A 18 -4.02 -12.67 3.47
N VAL A 19 -3.14 -13.67 3.30
CA VAL A 19 -1.97 -13.56 2.42
C VAL A 19 -2.40 -13.32 0.98
N PHE A 20 -3.45 -14.00 0.52
CA PHE A 20 -4.04 -13.77 -0.80
C PHE A 20 -4.45 -12.31 -0.98
N CYS A 21 -5.18 -11.75 -0.01
CA CYS A 21 -5.66 -10.38 -0.05
C CYS A 21 -4.55 -9.33 -0.08
N ILE A 22 -3.44 -9.57 0.64
CA ILE A 22 -2.35 -8.58 0.75
C ILE A 22 -1.29 -8.71 -0.35
N GLN A 23 -1.05 -9.91 -0.90
CA GLN A 23 0.03 -10.16 -1.87
C GLN A 23 -0.42 -10.06 -3.32
N PHE A 24 -1.62 -10.55 -3.66
CA PHE A 24 -2.02 -10.76 -5.06
C PHE A 24 -2.89 -9.62 -5.58
N THR A 25 -2.31 -8.42 -5.65
CA THR A 25 -3.06 -7.21 -6.00
C THR A 25 -3.27 -7.01 -7.50
N GLU A 26 -2.49 -7.69 -8.35
CA GLU A 26 -2.68 -7.68 -9.81
C GLU A 26 -3.80 -8.62 -10.29
N ILE A 27 -4.25 -9.58 -9.48
CA ILE A 27 -5.34 -10.47 -9.87
C ILE A 27 -6.65 -9.67 -9.84
N LYS A 28 -7.07 -9.20 -11.02
CA LYS A 28 -8.20 -8.29 -11.21
C LYS A 28 -9.17 -8.83 -12.25
N ILE A 29 -10.47 -8.57 -12.02
CA ILE A 29 -11.51 -8.68 -13.04
C ILE A 29 -11.81 -7.26 -13.49
N ASN A 30 -11.36 -6.91 -14.69
CA ASN A 30 -11.39 -5.54 -15.22
C ASN A 30 -10.62 -4.57 -14.29
N VAL A 31 -11.33 -3.69 -13.57
CA VAL A 31 -10.70 -2.67 -12.69
C VAL A 31 -10.57 -3.16 -11.23
N ILE A 32 -11.38 -4.13 -10.82
CA ILE A 32 -11.55 -4.49 -9.41
C ILE A 32 -10.70 -5.72 -9.09
N LYS A 33 -9.99 -5.70 -7.95
CA LYS A 33 -9.18 -6.85 -7.51
C LYS A 33 -10.09 -8.00 -7.08
N VAL A 34 -9.71 -9.23 -7.39
CA VAL A 34 -10.45 -10.44 -6.96
C VAL A 34 -10.55 -10.49 -5.44
N ALA A 35 -9.49 -10.11 -4.73
CA ALA A 35 -9.50 -9.98 -3.27
C ALA A 35 -10.57 -9.00 -2.76
N GLU A 36 -10.77 -7.87 -3.44
CA GLU A 36 -11.77 -6.88 -3.06
C GLU A 36 -13.18 -7.44 -3.24
N ILE A 37 -13.45 -8.14 -4.36
CA ILE A 37 -14.73 -8.80 -4.59
C ILE A 37 -15.04 -9.81 -3.49
N LEU A 38 -14.09 -10.67 -3.13
CA LEU A 38 -14.26 -11.65 -2.06
C LEU A 38 -14.55 -10.97 -0.72
N LEU A 39 -13.83 -9.90 -0.38
CA LEU A 39 -14.06 -9.14 0.85
C LEU A 39 -15.42 -8.42 0.86
N LEU A 40 -15.88 -7.94 -0.30
CA LEU A 40 -17.19 -7.30 -0.44
C LEU A 40 -18.33 -8.33 -0.31
N LEU A 41 -18.16 -9.55 -0.84
CA LEU A 41 -19.14 -10.64 -0.65
C LEU A 41 -19.27 -11.06 0.82
N LEU A 42 -18.19 -10.92 1.61
CA LEU A 42 -18.22 -11.21 3.04
C LEU A 42 -18.87 -10.11 3.89
N THR A 43 -19.12 -8.92 3.33
CA THR A 43 -19.70 -7.75 4.03
C THR A 43 -20.92 -8.13 4.89
N PRO A 44 -21.97 -8.78 4.37
CA PRO A 44 -23.19 -9.01 5.17
C PRO A 44 -22.91 -9.88 6.39
N PHE A 45 -22.03 -10.88 6.26
CA PHE A 45 -21.68 -11.81 7.33
C PHE A 45 -20.78 -11.16 8.38
N LEU A 46 -19.88 -10.27 7.97
CA LEU A 46 -18.99 -9.54 8.89
C LEU A 46 -19.79 -8.59 9.78
N TYR A 47 -20.81 -7.94 9.23
CA TYR A 47 -21.59 -6.93 9.94
C TYR A 47 -22.88 -7.46 10.57
N TYR A 48 -23.18 -8.75 10.45
CA TYR A 48 -24.37 -9.37 11.06
C TYR A 48 -24.36 -9.37 12.60
N LYS A 49 -23.18 -9.36 13.23
CA LYS A 49 -23.00 -9.36 14.69
C LYS A 49 -22.51 -8.00 15.21
N SER A 50 -22.25 -7.89 16.51
CA SER A 50 -21.66 -6.68 17.10
C SER A 50 -20.29 -6.36 16.50
N ILE A 51 -20.17 -5.13 16.00
CA ILE A 51 -18.98 -4.64 15.30
C ILE A 51 -18.17 -3.77 16.26
N ASN A 52 -16.86 -3.77 16.07
CA ASN A 52 -15.99 -2.85 16.78
C ASN A 52 -16.34 -1.40 16.40
N LYS A 53 -16.53 -0.52 17.41
CA LYS A 53 -16.86 0.90 17.18
C LYS A 53 -15.89 1.62 16.25
N TRP A 54 -14.60 1.25 16.27
CA TRP A 54 -13.59 1.87 15.42
C TRP A 54 -13.75 1.48 13.95
N VAL A 55 -14.12 0.22 13.68
CA VAL A 55 -14.44 -0.26 12.33
C VAL A 55 -15.66 0.47 11.79
N LEU A 56 -16.70 0.65 12.62
CA LEU A 56 -17.87 1.44 12.26
C LEU A 56 -17.53 2.92 12.00
N LEU A 57 -16.62 3.51 12.78
CA LEU A 57 -16.18 4.89 12.59
C LEU A 57 -15.44 5.07 11.26
N PHE A 58 -14.55 4.15 10.90
CA PHE A 58 -13.91 4.16 9.57
C PHE A 58 -14.91 3.99 8.43
N LEU A 59 -15.87 3.06 8.57
CA LEU A 59 -16.92 2.87 7.59
C LEU A 59 -17.76 4.14 7.42
N SER A 60 -18.18 4.75 8.52
CA SER A 60 -18.93 6.01 8.53
C SER A 60 -18.13 7.14 7.89
N LEU A 61 -16.83 7.24 8.17
CA LEU A 61 -15.95 8.24 7.58
C LEU A 61 -15.89 8.09 6.05
N PHE A 62 -15.72 6.86 5.55
CA PHE A 62 -15.66 6.62 4.11
C PHE A 62 -17.00 6.82 3.42
N ILE A 63 -18.11 6.44 4.07
CA ILE A 63 -19.47 6.75 3.57
C ILE A 63 -19.67 8.28 3.52
N PHE A 64 -19.27 9.00 4.56
CA PHE A 64 -19.37 10.46 4.60
C PHE A 64 -18.60 11.12 3.46
N TRP A 65 -17.34 10.73 3.24
CA TRP A 65 -16.54 11.24 2.13
C TRP A 65 -17.12 10.87 0.76
N PHE A 66 -17.71 9.68 0.63
CA PHE A 66 -18.38 9.27 -0.61
C PHE A 66 -19.64 10.09 -0.87
N LEU A 67 -20.45 10.37 0.15
CA LEU A 67 -21.62 11.25 0.03
C LEU A 67 -21.24 12.68 -0.32
N ILE A 68 -20.19 13.24 0.30
CA ILE A 68 -19.59 14.52 -0.11
C ILE A 68 -19.20 14.44 -1.58
N SER A 69 -18.48 13.40 -1.97
CA SER A 69 -18.02 13.22 -3.34
C SER A 69 -19.19 13.22 -4.33
N ILE A 70 -20.29 12.52 -4.04
CA ILE A 70 -21.51 12.53 -4.85
C ILE A 70 -22.16 13.92 -4.86
N ALA A 71 -22.31 14.57 -3.70
CA ALA A 71 -22.99 15.84 -3.58
C ALA A 71 -22.27 16.97 -4.32
N PHE A 72 -20.93 16.98 -4.31
CA PHE A 72 -20.13 18.00 -4.99
C PHE A 72 -19.88 17.68 -6.47
N ASN A 73 -20.14 16.46 -6.94
CA ASN A 73 -19.85 16.06 -8.31
C ASN A 73 -20.64 16.84 -9.38
N PRO A 74 -21.95 17.13 -9.23
CA PRO A 74 -22.71 17.91 -10.21
C PRO A 74 -22.20 19.35 -10.38
N PHE A 75 -21.51 19.89 -9.38
CA PHE A 75 -20.97 21.25 -9.38
C PHE A 75 -19.54 21.33 -9.93
N ARG A 76 -19.00 20.22 -10.44
CA ARG A 76 -17.65 20.15 -10.99
C ARG A 76 -17.71 19.84 -12.48
N GLU A 77 -17.11 20.71 -13.27
CA GLU A 77 -16.87 20.45 -14.68
C GLU A 77 -15.67 19.51 -14.81
N PHE A 78 -15.93 18.26 -15.15
CA PHE A 78 -14.90 17.29 -15.49
C PHE A 78 -14.92 17.02 -16.99
N TYR A 79 -13.80 17.27 -17.66
CA TYR A 79 -13.59 16.80 -19.03
C TYR A 79 -13.38 15.29 -19.01
N LEU A 80 -14.43 14.53 -19.32
CA LEU A 80 -14.39 13.07 -19.42
C LEU A 80 -13.80 12.65 -20.78
N LEU A 81 -12.80 11.77 -20.75
CA LEU A 81 -12.44 10.98 -21.93
C LEU A 81 -13.66 10.13 -22.32
N GLN A 82 -13.96 10.06 -23.62
CA GLN A 82 -14.99 9.15 -24.12
C GLN A 82 -14.60 7.70 -23.74
N GLU A 83 -15.58 6.89 -23.36
CA GLU A 83 -15.42 5.46 -22.97
C GLU A 83 -14.76 5.14 -21.60
N VAL A 84 -14.66 6.09 -20.67
CA VAL A 84 -14.19 5.76 -19.31
C VAL A 84 -15.29 5.09 -18.47
N SER A 85 -14.99 3.92 -17.91
CA SER A 85 -15.86 3.20 -16.96
C SER A 85 -16.35 4.12 -15.84
N ILE A 86 -17.64 3.99 -15.47
CA ILE A 86 -18.28 4.76 -14.38
C ILE A 86 -17.47 4.67 -13.07
N LEU A 87 -16.77 3.55 -12.85
CA LEU A 87 -15.93 3.31 -11.66
C LEU A 87 -14.68 4.19 -11.60
N LYS A 88 -14.19 4.68 -12.75
CA LYS A 88 -12.95 5.47 -12.88
C LYS A 88 -13.21 6.96 -13.16
N LYS A 89 -14.47 7.38 -13.30
CA LYS A 89 -14.79 8.80 -13.51
C LYS A 89 -14.21 9.64 -12.36
N PRO A 90 -13.68 10.84 -12.63
CA PRO A 90 -13.08 11.69 -11.62
C PRO A 90 -14.17 12.13 -10.64
N TYR A 91 -13.99 11.70 -9.40
CA TYR A 91 -14.77 12.08 -8.22
C TYR A 91 -13.75 12.41 -7.12
N PHE A 92 -14.16 13.08 -6.04
CA PHE A 92 -13.27 13.23 -4.86
C PHE A 92 -12.83 11.86 -4.33
N ILE A 93 -13.75 10.90 -4.33
CA ILE A 93 -13.49 9.46 -4.20
C ILE A 93 -14.30 8.76 -5.30
N THR A 94 -13.63 8.07 -6.21
CA THR A 94 -14.31 7.29 -7.26
C THR A 94 -15.07 6.12 -6.66
N ILE A 95 -16.11 5.63 -7.33
CA ILE A 95 -16.85 4.44 -6.87
C ILE A 95 -15.89 3.26 -6.71
N GLY A 96 -14.94 3.08 -7.63
CA GLY A 96 -13.89 2.08 -7.50
C GLY A 96 -13.09 2.25 -6.20
N ARG A 97 -12.59 3.46 -5.92
CA ARG A 97 -11.80 3.73 -4.72
C ARG A 97 -12.61 3.56 -3.43
N PHE A 98 -13.89 3.90 -3.44
CA PHE A 98 -14.78 3.68 -2.30
C PHE A 98 -14.96 2.18 -2.01
N LEU A 99 -15.17 1.36 -3.04
CA LEU A 99 -15.24 -0.09 -2.89
C LEU A 99 -13.93 -0.71 -2.39
N GLU A 100 -12.78 -0.22 -2.86
CA GLU A 100 -11.46 -0.62 -2.33
C GLU A 100 -11.35 -0.31 -0.83
N LEU A 101 -11.78 0.89 -0.40
CA LEU A 101 -11.75 1.30 1.00
C LEU A 101 -12.67 0.43 1.86
N ILE A 102 -13.88 0.12 1.40
CA ILE A 102 -14.78 -0.82 2.09
C ILE A 102 -14.12 -2.20 2.22
N ALA A 103 -13.51 -2.72 1.16
CA ALA A 103 -12.81 -4.00 1.21
C ALA A 103 -11.68 -3.99 2.27
N CYS A 104 -10.92 -2.90 2.38
CA CYS A 104 -9.92 -2.74 3.44
C CYS A 104 -10.52 -2.72 4.85
N VAL A 105 -11.65 -2.04 5.05
CA VAL A 105 -12.38 -2.06 6.34
C VAL A 105 -12.87 -3.47 6.65
N ASN A 106 -13.39 -4.20 5.65
CA ASN A 106 -13.84 -5.57 5.81
C ASN A 106 -12.70 -6.52 6.21
N LEU A 107 -11.52 -6.37 5.61
CA LEU A 107 -10.34 -7.14 6.03
C LEU A 107 -9.97 -6.83 7.49
N THR A 108 -10.06 -5.57 7.91
CA THR A 108 -9.84 -5.15 9.29
C THR A 108 -10.88 -5.73 10.25
N ALA A 109 -12.16 -5.73 9.85
CA ALA A 109 -13.25 -6.31 10.63
C ALA A 109 -13.08 -7.83 10.79
N LEU A 110 -12.76 -8.52 9.69
CA LEU A 110 -12.51 -9.95 9.65
C LEU A 110 -11.33 -10.34 10.53
N THR A 111 -10.20 -9.62 10.43
CA THR A 111 -9.02 -9.88 11.27
C THR A 111 -9.35 -9.63 12.75
N HIS A 112 -10.04 -8.53 13.09
CA HIS A 112 -10.45 -8.27 14.47
C HIS A 112 -11.34 -9.38 15.02
N GLN A 113 -12.37 -9.81 14.28
CA GLN A 113 -13.28 -10.87 14.73
C GLN A 113 -12.56 -12.21 14.89
N PHE A 114 -11.60 -12.52 14.01
CA PHE A 114 -10.82 -13.74 14.09
C PHE A 114 -9.96 -13.79 15.36
N PHE A 115 -9.33 -12.67 15.73
CA PHE A 115 -8.42 -12.58 16.88
C PHE A 115 -9.09 -12.24 18.21
N LYS A 116 -10.32 -11.70 18.23
CA LYS A 116 -11.00 -11.20 19.44
C LYS A 116 -11.02 -12.19 20.62
N ASN A 117 -11.14 -13.49 20.33
CA ASN A 117 -11.27 -14.55 21.34
C ASN A 117 -10.04 -15.48 21.38
N LYS A 118 -8.93 -15.08 20.76
CA LYS A 118 -7.70 -15.87 20.71
C LYS A 118 -6.77 -15.49 21.85
N SER A 119 -6.01 -16.45 22.36
CA SER A 119 -4.98 -16.14 23.34
C SER A 119 -3.83 -15.35 22.70
N TYR A 120 -3.00 -14.72 23.53
CA TYR A 120 -1.81 -14.02 23.07
C TYR A 120 -0.86 -14.97 22.30
N ASP A 121 -0.62 -16.17 22.83
CA ASP A 121 0.27 -17.16 22.20
C ASP A 121 -0.30 -17.68 20.87
N GLU A 122 -1.62 -17.89 20.78
CA GLU A 122 -2.28 -18.22 19.52
C GLU A 122 -2.05 -17.11 18.49
N THR A 123 -2.28 -15.86 18.89
CA THR A 123 -2.08 -14.68 18.03
C THR A 123 -0.65 -14.58 17.52
N LEU A 124 0.35 -14.80 18.39
CA LEU A 124 1.76 -14.84 17.99
C LEU A 124 2.04 -15.96 16.97
N SER A 125 1.43 -17.13 17.16
CA SER A 125 1.57 -18.25 16.20
C SER A 125 1.02 -17.87 14.82
N PHE A 126 -0.15 -17.22 14.78
CA PHE A 126 -0.71 -16.70 13.52
C PHE A 126 0.18 -15.66 12.85
N ILE A 127 0.71 -14.70 13.62
CA ILE A 127 1.64 -13.70 13.10
C ILE A 127 2.88 -14.38 12.50
N LYS A 128 3.43 -15.38 13.18
CA LYS A 128 4.56 -16.17 12.68
C LYS A 128 4.21 -16.89 11.37
N GLN A 129 3.03 -17.49 11.27
CA GLN A 129 2.61 -18.19 10.05
C GLN A 129 2.35 -17.22 8.89
N LEU A 130 1.71 -16.08 9.13
CA LEU A 130 1.54 -15.00 8.15
C LEU A 130 2.89 -14.49 7.65
N PHE A 131 3.82 -14.25 8.57
CA PHE A 131 5.18 -13.87 8.25
C PHE A 131 5.88 -14.91 7.38
N LEU A 132 5.90 -16.19 7.81
CA LEU A 132 6.60 -17.25 7.09
C LEU A 132 6.03 -17.43 5.69
N PHE A 133 4.71 -17.44 5.55
CA PHE A 133 4.10 -17.59 4.23
C PHE A 133 4.43 -16.40 3.31
N SER A 134 4.36 -15.18 3.84
CA SER A 134 4.77 -13.97 3.11
C SER A 134 6.25 -14.01 2.72
N PHE A 135 7.11 -14.52 3.60
CA PHE A 135 8.54 -14.67 3.35
C PHE A 135 8.84 -15.74 2.30
N TYR A 136 8.11 -16.86 2.30
CA TYR A 136 8.24 -17.88 1.24
C TYR A 136 7.83 -17.33 -0.12
N LEU A 137 6.77 -16.50 -0.20
CA LEU A 137 6.40 -15.82 -1.43
C LEU A 137 7.46 -14.80 -1.88
N LEU A 138 8.11 -14.09 -0.94
CA LEU A 138 9.27 -13.26 -1.26
C LEU A 138 10.41 -14.08 -1.88
N LEU A 139 10.76 -15.22 -1.29
CA LEU A 139 11.81 -16.09 -1.83
C LEU A 139 11.45 -16.60 -3.23
N LEU A 140 10.19 -16.97 -3.46
CA LEU A 140 9.70 -17.35 -4.77
C LEU A 140 9.82 -16.18 -5.77
N ASN A 141 9.43 -14.97 -5.39
CA ASN A 141 9.53 -13.79 -6.25
C ASN A 141 11.00 -13.45 -6.57
N LEU A 142 11.92 -13.61 -5.62
CA LEU A 142 13.35 -13.45 -5.84
C LEU A 142 13.91 -14.52 -6.79
N LEU A 143 13.50 -15.78 -6.62
CA LEU A 143 13.89 -16.85 -7.53
C LEU A 143 13.44 -16.54 -8.97
N ILE A 144 12.17 -16.16 -9.14
CA ILE A 144 11.61 -15.75 -10.44
C ILE A 144 12.39 -14.55 -11.01
N TYR A 145 12.70 -13.56 -10.17
CA TYR A 145 13.49 -12.40 -10.56
C TYR A 145 14.86 -12.78 -11.10
N PHE A 146 15.60 -13.64 -10.40
CA PHE A 146 16.92 -14.09 -10.86
C PHE A 146 16.83 -14.96 -12.12
N LEU A 147 15.83 -15.83 -12.25
CA LEU A 147 15.61 -16.59 -13.47
C LEU A 147 15.32 -15.66 -14.67
N HIS A 148 14.56 -14.60 -14.46
CA HIS A 148 14.26 -13.61 -15.48
C HIS A 148 15.51 -12.83 -15.92
N LEU A 149 16.30 -12.33 -14.97
CA LEU A 149 17.53 -11.59 -15.29
C LEU A 149 18.56 -12.42 -16.08
N ASN A 150 18.57 -13.74 -15.86
CA ASN A 150 19.44 -14.66 -16.61
C ASN A 150 18.81 -15.15 -17.93
N GLY A 151 17.65 -14.63 -18.32
CA GLY A 151 16.99 -14.96 -19.60
C GLY A 151 16.29 -16.31 -19.64
N PHE A 152 16.09 -16.99 -18.51
CA PHE A 152 15.42 -18.30 -18.48
C PHE A 152 13.89 -18.20 -18.61
N ILE A 153 13.30 -17.10 -18.14
CA ILE A 153 11.84 -16.90 -18.14
C ILE A 153 11.49 -15.44 -18.45
N GLU A 154 10.35 -15.23 -19.10
CA GLU A 154 9.69 -13.93 -19.15
C GLU A 154 8.61 -13.87 -18.07
N THR A 155 8.54 -12.77 -17.33
CA THR A 155 7.62 -12.64 -16.19
C THR A 155 7.09 -11.23 -16.05
N ARG A 156 5.86 -11.12 -15.54
CA ARG A 156 5.25 -9.85 -15.15
C ARG A 156 5.67 -9.39 -13.75
N THR A 157 6.40 -10.21 -13.00
CA THR A 157 6.83 -9.89 -11.63
C THR A 157 7.97 -8.86 -11.57
N VAL A 158 8.53 -8.50 -12.72
CA VAL A 158 9.57 -7.48 -12.89
C VAL A 158 9.01 -6.36 -13.77
N TYR A 159 9.39 -5.12 -13.48
CA TYR A 159 8.93 -3.91 -14.15
C TYR A 159 10.10 -3.00 -14.49
N TRP A 160 10.06 -2.39 -15.67
CA TRP A 160 10.94 -1.30 -16.12
C TRP A 160 12.40 -1.40 -15.66
N GLY A 161 13.22 -2.12 -16.44
CA GLY A 161 14.67 -2.15 -16.24
C GLY A 161 15.08 -2.74 -14.88
N ASP A 162 14.49 -3.90 -14.54
CA ASP A 162 14.90 -4.77 -13.43
C ASP A 162 14.36 -4.40 -12.04
N ARG A 163 13.18 -3.78 -11.95
CA ARG A 163 12.54 -3.52 -10.66
C ARG A 163 11.61 -4.65 -10.25
N LEU A 164 11.86 -5.28 -9.11
CA LEU A 164 10.99 -6.32 -8.57
C LEU A 164 9.67 -5.72 -8.07
N ARG A 165 8.54 -6.15 -8.65
CA ARG A 165 7.19 -5.77 -8.21
C ARG A 165 6.32 -6.93 -7.70
N GLY A 166 6.78 -8.18 -7.85
CA GLY A 166 6.00 -9.34 -7.39
C GLY A 166 4.64 -9.38 -8.07
N TRP A 167 3.56 -9.49 -7.29
CA TRP A 167 2.17 -9.52 -7.78
C TRP A 167 1.44 -8.18 -7.60
N PHE A 168 2.20 -7.08 -7.64
CA PHE A 168 1.70 -5.70 -7.60
C PHE A 168 1.97 -5.02 -8.94
N SER A 169 1.26 -3.91 -9.21
CA SER A 169 1.49 -3.11 -10.42
C SER A 169 2.88 -2.46 -10.45
N GLU A 170 3.43 -2.13 -9.28
CA GLU A 170 4.71 -1.45 -9.16
C GLU A 170 5.55 -1.95 -7.98
N GLY A 171 6.86 -1.67 -8.01
CA GLY A 171 7.75 -1.95 -6.89
C GLY A 171 7.45 -1.13 -5.62
N GLY A 172 6.76 0.00 -5.75
CA GLY A 172 6.33 0.84 -4.62
C GLY A 172 5.42 0.10 -3.64
N PRO A 173 4.19 -0.27 -4.06
CA PRO A 173 3.24 -1.06 -3.27
C PRO A 173 3.83 -2.39 -2.78
N TYR A 174 4.60 -3.10 -3.62
CA TYR A 174 5.26 -4.33 -3.22
C TYR A 174 6.24 -4.12 -2.05
N GLY A 175 7.09 -3.10 -2.12
CA GLY A 175 8.01 -2.80 -1.02
C GLY A 175 7.30 -2.35 0.26
N LEU A 176 6.11 -1.76 0.18
CA LEU A 176 5.28 -1.47 1.36
C LEU A 176 4.77 -2.77 2.02
N MET A 177 4.34 -3.75 1.22
CA MET A 177 3.96 -5.07 1.70
C MET A 177 5.15 -5.80 2.35
N LEU A 178 6.33 -5.72 1.76
CA LEU A 178 7.55 -6.28 2.33
C LEU A 178 7.93 -5.58 3.64
N ALA A 179 7.76 -4.26 3.73
CA ALA A 179 7.98 -3.52 4.98
C ALA A 179 6.97 -3.94 6.06
N PHE A 180 5.71 -4.22 5.71
CA PHE A 180 4.77 -4.85 6.64
C PHE A 180 5.25 -6.23 7.12
N THR A 181 5.75 -7.08 6.21
CA THR A 181 6.34 -8.39 6.57
C THR A 181 7.55 -8.23 7.50
N PHE A 182 8.40 -7.23 7.26
CA PHE A 182 9.51 -6.88 8.14
C PHE A 182 9.03 -6.55 9.56
N VAL A 183 7.97 -5.74 9.67
CA VAL A 183 7.35 -5.38 10.96
C VAL A 183 6.84 -6.62 11.71
N LEU A 184 6.19 -7.57 11.01
CA LEU A 184 5.69 -8.81 11.62
C LEU A 184 6.80 -9.61 12.33
N SER A 185 8.03 -9.58 11.81
CA SER A 185 9.18 -10.29 12.39
C SER A 185 9.58 -9.81 13.80
N PHE A 186 9.07 -8.68 14.27
CA PHE A 186 9.35 -8.15 15.62
C PHE A 186 8.43 -8.71 16.70
N PHE A 187 7.28 -9.28 16.32
CA PHE A 187 6.28 -9.72 17.29
C PHE A 187 6.54 -11.12 17.85
N TYR A 188 7.36 -11.96 17.20
CA TYR A 188 7.69 -13.30 17.69
C TYR A 188 9.20 -13.51 17.80
N LYS A 189 9.61 -14.43 18.70
CA LYS A 189 11.02 -14.79 18.89
C LYS A 189 11.45 -15.90 17.94
N SER A 190 12.58 -15.71 17.26
CA SER A 190 13.27 -16.73 16.46
C SER A 190 14.75 -16.33 16.33
N ASN A 191 15.63 -17.33 16.35
CA ASN A 191 17.08 -17.14 16.15
C ASN A 191 17.41 -16.61 14.74
N TYR A 192 16.51 -16.83 13.77
CA TYR A 192 16.70 -16.44 12.37
C TYR A 192 16.10 -15.07 12.01
N ASN A 193 15.52 -14.35 12.97
CA ASN A 193 14.85 -13.08 12.69
C ASN A 193 15.78 -12.03 12.07
N LEU A 194 17.05 -11.96 12.49
CA LEU A 194 18.02 -11.05 11.89
C LEU A 194 18.24 -11.37 10.41
N PHE A 195 18.45 -12.66 10.09
CA PHE A 195 18.64 -13.13 8.74
C PHE A 195 17.46 -12.77 7.83
N PHE A 196 16.23 -13.07 8.26
CA PHE A 196 15.05 -12.73 7.46
C PHE A 196 14.88 -11.22 7.25
N ARG A 197 15.13 -10.42 8.30
CA ARG A 197 15.04 -8.95 8.24
C ARG A 197 16.04 -8.37 7.26
N VAL A 198 17.27 -8.88 7.24
CA VAL A 198 18.32 -8.45 6.30
C VAL A 198 17.90 -8.73 4.86
N ILE A 199 17.40 -9.93 4.57
CA ILE A 199 16.90 -10.27 3.23
C ILE A 199 15.78 -9.32 2.81
N ILE A 200 14.76 -9.14 3.65
CA ILE A 200 13.63 -8.26 3.34
C ILE A 200 14.10 -6.82 3.09
N LEU A 201 15.01 -6.30 3.93
CA LEU A 201 15.54 -4.94 3.82
C LEU A 201 16.32 -4.75 2.52
N ILE A 202 17.19 -5.70 2.19
CA ILE A 202 17.93 -5.70 0.91
C ILE A 202 16.95 -5.74 -0.26
N THR A 203 15.91 -6.57 -0.21
CA THR A 203 14.87 -6.61 -1.25
C THR A 203 14.19 -5.26 -1.42
N ILE A 204 13.77 -4.61 -0.34
CA ILE A 204 13.07 -3.31 -0.41
C ILE A 204 13.94 -2.24 -1.06
N ILE A 205 15.22 -2.17 -0.69
CA ILE A 205 16.14 -1.10 -1.11
C ILE A 205 16.65 -1.34 -2.53
N PHE A 206 17.18 -2.53 -2.81
CA PHE A 206 17.92 -2.77 -4.06
C PHE A 206 17.05 -3.35 -5.18
N PHE A 207 16.16 -4.28 -4.85
CA PHE A 207 15.38 -5.02 -5.84
C PHE A 207 14.05 -4.31 -6.15
N ALA A 208 13.26 -4.02 -5.11
CA ALA A 208 11.99 -3.32 -5.26
C ALA A 208 12.15 -1.79 -5.38
N LYS A 209 13.31 -1.23 -4.99
CA LYS A 209 13.63 0.21 -5.03
C LYS A 209 12.47 1.06 -4.46
N SER A 210 11.86 0.63 -3.35
CA SER A 210 10.58 1.18 -2.89
C SER A 210 10.73 2.29 -1.86
N LYS A 211 10.43 3.53 -2.27
CA LYS A 211 10.39 4.70 -1.38
C LYS A 211 9.33 4.54 -0.27
N ALA A 212 8.16 4.01 -0.61
CA ALA A 212 7.07 3.76 0.34
C ALA A 212 7.45 2.72 1.39
N GLY A 213 8.11 1.63 0.98
CA GLY A 213 8.63 0.61 1.88
C GLY A 213 9.67 1.18 2.85
N ILE A 214 10.64 1.94 2.33
CA ILE A 214 11.66 2.61 3.16
C ILE A 214 11.01 3.55 4.18
N MET A 215 10.02 4.33 3.76
CA MET A 215 9.32 5.24 4.67
C MET A 215 8.61 4.50 5.80
N LEU A 216 7.94 3.37 5.52
CA LEU A 216 7.29 2.56 6.55
C LEU A 216 8.32 1.97 7.53
N LEU A 217 9.48 1.51 7.06
CA LEU A 217 10.57 1.04 7.92
C LEU A 217 11.07 2.15 8.85
N LEU A 218 11.26 3.37 8.33
CA LEU A 218 11.65 4.52 9.13
C LEU A 218 10.61 4.84 10.20
N VAL A 219 9.33 4.91 9.82
CA VAL A 219 8.23 5.13 10.77
C VAL A 219 8.21 4.05 11.85
N TRP A 220 8.40 2.78 11.47
CA TRP A 220 8.46 1.67 12.43
C TRP A 220 9.61 1.81 13.42
N PHE A 221 10.81 2.17 12.95
CA PHE A 221 11.94 2.42 13.84
C PHE A 221 11.73 3.62 14.76
N VAL A 222 11.12 4.69 14.25
CA VAL A 222 10.71 5.83 15.08
C VAL A 222 9.75 5.38 16.16
N LEU A 223 8.74 4.56 15.84
CA LEU A 223 7.79 4.04 16.83
C LEU A 223 8.47 3.14 17.89
N LEU A 224 9.38 2.25 17.47
CA LEU A 224 10.12 1.38 18.39
C LEU A 224 11.03 2.18 19.34
N TYR A 225 11.71 3.19 18.83
CA TYR A 225 12.74 3.93 19.56
C TYR A 225 12.30 5.33 20.01
N HIS A 226 11.01 5.69 19.90
CA HIS A 226 10.51 7.05 20.15
C HIS A 226 10.94 7.60 21.52
N LYS A 227 10.92 6.78 22.58
CA LYS A 227 11.34 7.22 23.93
C LYS A 227 12.82 7.55 23.99
N MET A 228 13.65 6.74 23.35
CA MET A 228 15.10 6.96 23.28
C MET A 228 15.41 8.18 22.41
N MET A 229 14.77 8.28 21.24
CA MET A 229 14.89 9.42 20.35
C MET A 229 14.46 10.71 21.04
N TYR A 230 13.33 10.71 21.77
CA TYR A 230 12.85 11.87 22.51
C TYR A 230 13.85 12.31 23.60
N ARG A 231 14.41 11.36 24.35
CA ARG A 231 15.45 11.66 25.36
C ARG A 231 16.71 12.26 24.72
N LYS A 232 17.12 11.74 23.56
CA LYS A 232 18.29 12.25 22.81
C LYS A 232 18.00 13.59 22.12
N LEU A 233 16.81 13.79 21.57
CA LEU A 233 16.33 15.06 21.01
C LEU A 233 16.31 16.16 22.06
N ARG A 234 15.90 15.85 23.29
CA ARG A 234 15.99 16.79 24.41
C ARG A 234 17.44 17.17 24.78
N GLN A 235 18.41 16.30 24.47
CA GLN A 235 19.84 16.56 24.64
C GLN A 235 20.46 17.26 23.42
N LEU A 236 19.77 17.28 22.26
CA LEU A 236 20.24 18.00 21.09
C LEU A 236 20.09 19.50 21.35
N ASN A 237 21.19 20.22 21.13
CA ASN A 237 21.23 21.66 21.27
C ASN A 237 20.25 22.31 20.27
N ILE A 238 19.62 23.42 20.66
CA ILE A 238 18.63 24.16 19.84
C ILE A 238 19.18 24.48 18.45
N ILE A 239 20.51 24.65 18.34
CA ILE A 239 21.26 24.87 17.10
C ILE A 239 21.05 23.74 16.08
N ILE A 240 21.03 22.47 16.51
CA ILE A 240 20.86 21.32 15.60
C ILE A 240 19.40 21.25 15.10
N LEU A 241 18.43 21.61 15.94
CA LEU A 241 17.02 21.73 15.53
C LEU A 241 16.83 22.87 14.52
N VAL A 242 17.47 24.02 14.74
CA VAL A 242 17.44 25.16 13.82
C VAL A 242 18.09 24.80 12.49
N ILE A 243 19.27 24.18 12.49
CA ILE A 243 19.93 23.71 11.26
C ILE A 243 19.07 22.69 10.51
N GLY A 244 18.50 21.71 11.21
CA GLY A 244 17.59 20.72 10.60
C GLY A 244 16.33 21.36 10.03
N GLY A 245 15.77 22.37 10.70
CA GLY A 245 14.65 23.16 10.23
C GLY A 245 15.00 23.95 8.95
N ILE A 246 16.16 24.61 8.92
CA ILE A 246 16.64 25.35 7.74
C ILE A 246 16.85 24.41 6.56
N ILE A 247 17.49 23.25 6.76
CA ILE A 247 17.70 22.25 5.69
C ILE A 247 16.35 21.75 5.16
N SER A 248 15.40 21.43 6.05
CA SER A 248 14.06 20.98 5.66
C SER A 248 13.31 22.06 4.88
N PHE A 249 13.41 23.33 5.32
CA PHE A 249 12.82 24.47 4.62
C PHE A 249 13.42 24.64 3.21
N LEU A 250 14.74 24.59 3.07
CA LEU A 250 15.41 24.70 1.77
C LEU A 250 15.01 23.57 0.82
N LEU A 251 14.89 22.33 1.33
CA LEU A 251 14.39 21.20 0.55
C LEU A 251 12.95 21.41 0.10
N PHE A 252 12.09 21.93 0.99
CA PHE A 252 10.69 22.19 0.69
C PHE A 252 10.54 23.29 -0.36
N VAL A 253 11.30 24.38 -0.24
CA VAL A 253 11.35 25.47 -1.23
C VAL A 253 11.81 24.95 -2.58
N LYS A 254 12.83 24.09 -2.62
CA LYS A 254 13.33 23.50 -3.87
C LYS A 254 12.29 22.59 -4.52
N LEU A 255 11.62 21.74 -3.73
CA LEU A 255 10.52 20.90 -4.22
C LEU A 255 9.37 21.75 -4.75
N ALA A 256 8.97 22.79 -4.02
CA ALA A 256 7.94 23.72 -4.47
C ALA A 256 8.34 24.45 -5.76
N GLY A 257 9.62 24.83 -5.89
CA GLY A 257 10.18 25.40 -7.12
C GLY A 257 9.99 24.50 -8.32
N PHE A 258 10.31 23.21 -8.21
CA PHE A 258 10.06 22.26 -9.31
C PHE A 258 8.58 22.18 -9.70
N TYR A 259 7.67 22.17 -8.73
CA TYR A 259 6.24 22.18 -9.03
C TYR A 259 5.78 23.48 -9.71
N ILE A 260 6.32 24.63 -9.28
CA ILE A 260 6.01 25.92 -9.89
C ILE A 260 6.55 25.98 -11.33
N ASP A 261 7.78 25.52 -11.55
CA ASP A 261 8.38 25.45 -12.87
C ASP A 261 7.59 24.52 -13.80
N ASP A 262 7.14 23.37 -13.32
CA ASP A 262 6.28 22.46 -14.07
C ASP A 262 4.93 23.11 -14.43
N ILE A 263 4.31 23.83 -13.48
CA ILE A 263 3.06 24.57 -13.74
C ILE A 263 3.30 25.67 -14.79
N ASN A 264 4.36 26.46 -14.65
CA ASN A 264 4.70 27.54 -15.57
C ASN A 264 5.01 27.00 -16.98
N ASN A 265 5.73 25.88 -17.06
CA ASN A 265 6.00 25.19 -18.31
C ASN A 265 4.68 24.73 -18.96
N ILE A 266 3.79 24.07 -18.21
CA ILE A 266 2.48 23.64 -18.72
C ILE A 266 1.67 24.85 -19.19
N GLN A 267 1.61 25.93 -18.41
CA GLN A 267 0.88 27.15 -18.79
C GLN A 267 1.45 27.78 -20.06
N ARG A 268 2.78 27.83 -20.21
CA ARG A 268 3.45 28.31 -21.42
C ARG A 268 3.12 27.45 -22.63
N GLU A 269 3.24 26.13 -22.50
CA GLU A 269 2.93 25.21 -23.59
C GLU A 269 1.44 25.30 -24.00
N VAL A 270 0.52 25.44 -23.04
CA VAL A 270 -0.91 25.67 -23.28
C VAL A 270 -1.16 26.98 -24.02
N ALA A 271 -0.44 28.05 -23.67
CA ALA A 271 -0.54 29.33 -24.37
C ALA A 271 -0.01 29.27 -25.81
N LEU A 272 1.03 28.46 -26.07
CA LEU A 272 1.63 28.28 -27.39
C LEU A 272 0.85 27.32 -28.30
N ARG A 273 0.13 26.35 -27.72
CA ARG A 273 -0.67 25.35 -28.46
C ARG A 273 -2.10 25.25 -27.89
N PRO A 274 -2.89 26.32 -27.95
CA PRO A 274 -4.21 26.38 -27.29
C PRO A 274 -5.24 25.43 -27.93
N THR A 275 -5.02 24.99 -29.17
CA THR A 275 -5.88 24.02 -29.87
C THR A 275 -5.44 22.58 -29.68
N ASP A 276 -4.28 22.32 -29.05
CA ASP A 276 -3.82 20.97 -28.73
C ASP A 276 -4.59 20.46 -27.51
N ILE A 277 -5.74 19.86 -27.82
CA ILE A 277 -6.64 19.22 -26.87
C ILE A 277 -5.88 18.26 -25.93
N ASN A 278 -4.80 17.62 -26.39
CA ASN A 278 -4.10 16.64 -25.57
C ASN A 278 -3.17 17.27 -24.52
N LEU A 279 -2.66 18.47 -24.78
CA LEU A 279 -1.85 19.25 -23.87
C LEU A 279 -2.74 20.05 -22.89
N VAL A 280 -3.76 20.73 -23.42
CA VAL A 280 -4.70 21.56 -22.64
C VAL A 280 -5.54 20.72 -21.69
N MET A 281 -5.93 19.50 -22.09
CA MET A 281 -6.68 18.58 -21.23
C MET A 281 -5.79 17.66 -20.39
N GLY A 282 -4.45 17.83 -20.41
CA GLY A 282 -3.53 16.95 -19.71
C GLY A 282 -3.59 15.49 -20.17
N ARG A 283 -4.12 15.21 -21.37
CA ARG A 283 -4.23 13.86 -21.94
C ARG A 283 -2.87 13.25 -22.22
N ILE A 284 -1.81 14.01 -22.53
CA ILE A 284 -0.46 13.43 -22.66
C ILE A 284 0.09 13.10 -21.26
N ALA A 285 -0.05 13.99 -20.28
CA ALA A 285 0.33 13.65 -18.91
C ALA A 285 -0.45 12.41 -18.43
N GLY A 286 -1.77 12.33 -18.63
CA GLY A 286 -2.57 11.14 -18.33
C GLY A 286 -2.26 9.91 -19.20
N LEU A 287 -2.15 10.00 -20.53
CA LEU A 287 -1.87 8.86 -21.41
C LEU A 287 -0.43 8.37 -21.36
N PHE A 288 0.52 9.16 -20.86
CA PHE A 288 1.89 8.68 -20.62
C PHE A 288 2.09 8.27 -19.15
N ILE A 289 1.49 8.96 -18.19
CA ILE A 289 1.59 8.61 -16.75
C ILE A 289 0.65 7.44 -16.39
N PHE A 290 -0.54 7.34 -16.95
CA PHE A 290 -1.55 6.34 -16.56
C PHE A 290 -1.25 4.92 -17.04
N PRO A 291 -0.69 4.66 -18.25
CA PRO A 291 -0.18 3.33 -18.58
C PRO A 291 1.12 3.01 -17.83
N GLU A 292 1.87 4.02 -17.37
CA GLU A 292 3.03 3.82 -16.49
C GLU A 292 2.67 3.57 -15.01
N MET A 293 1.40 3.78 -14.62
CA MET A 293 0.89 3.57 -13.25
C MET A 293 0.02 2.30 -13.08
N VAL A 294 -0.35 1.62 -14.17
CA VAL A 294 -1.23 0.44 -14.15
C VAL A 294 -0.46 -0.84 -14.45
#